data_AF-A0A1G7AA74-F1
#
_entry.id   AF-A0A1G7AA74-F1
#
_cell.length_a   1.000
_cell.length_b   1.000
_cell.length_c   1.000
_cell.angle_alpha   90.00
_cell.angle_beta   90.00
_cell.angle_gamma   90.00
#
_symmetry.space_group_name_H-M   'P 1'
#
loop_
_entity.id
_entity.type
_entity.pdbx_description
1 polymer ?
#
loop_
_entity_poly.entity_id
_entity_poly.type
_entity_poly.pdbx_seq_one_letter_code
_entity_poly.pdbx_strand_id
1 'polypeptide(L)'
;MPQVTITVNGRDYRITCGEGEEQNVIDLSKRLDSMADDLSGRLGHLSEGMALIMIGLTLADSLADVERERDELLARVEPMGVEAERAEARDRAHAEAEDQAAAVIAAMAQRIEALAAHLDQA
;
A
#
# COMPACT_ATOMS: atom_id res chain seq x y z
N MET A 1 6.69 -18.58 27.94
CA MET A 1 7.17 -18.04 26.65
C MET A 1 8.11 -19.07 26.06
N PRO A 2 7.86 -19.56 24.84
CA PRO A 2 8.72 -20.53 24.19
C PRO A 2 10.10 -19.93 23.87
N GLN A 3 11.10 -20.81 23.78
CA GLN A 3 12.46 -20.46 23.43
C GLN A 3 12.97 -21.41 22.35
N VAL A 4 13.71 -20.86 21.40
CA VAL A 4 14.40 -21.61 20.37
C VAL A 4 15.89 -21.32 20.44
N THR A 5 16.70 -22.34 20.16
CA THR A 5 18.13 -22.16 19.95
C THR A 5 18.37 -22.15 18.45
N ILE A 6 19.01 -21.07 17.99
CA ILE A 6 19.42 -20.89 16.60
C ILE A 6 20.93 -20.84 16.54
N THR A 7 21.50 -21.24 15.41
CA THR A 7 22.94 -21.13 15.14
C THR A 7 23.14 -20.11 14.03
N VAL A 8 24.04 -19.14 14.23
CA VAL A 8 24.41 -18.14 13.22
C VAL A 8 25.93 -17.98 13.26
N ASN A 9 26.58 -18.09 12.10
CA ASN A 9 28.03 -17.98 11.95
C ASN A 9 28.80 -18.92 12.90
N GLY A 10 28.27 -20.15 13.08
CA GLY A 10 28.85 -21.17 13.96
C GLY A 10 28.64 -20.95 15.46
N ARG A 11 27.79 -19.99 15.88
CA ARG A 11 27.49 -19.76 17.29
C ARG A 11 26.01 -19.90 17.62
N ASP A 12 25.74 -20.49 18.78
CA ASP A 12 24.39 -20.72 19.27
C ASP A 12 23.86 -19.51 20.06
N TYR A 13 22.64 -19.10 19.71
CA TYR A 13 21.86 -18.05 20.35
C TYR A 13 20.54 -18.60 20.85
N ARG A 14 20.16 -18.24 22.07
CA ARG A 14 18.85 -18.59 22.64
C ARG A 14 17.91 -17.41 22.53
N ILE A 15 16.87 -17.55 21.72
CA ILE A 15 15.91 -16.50 21.40
C ILE A 15 14.58 -16.82 22.06
N THR A 16 13.99 -15.83 22.74
CA THR A 16 12.61 -15.91 23.24
C THR A 16 11.68 -15.46 22.12
N CYS A 17 10.64 -16.23 21.84
CA CYS A 17 9.70 -15.97 20.74
C CYS A 17 8.25 -16.05 21.22
N GLY A 18 7.32 -15.57 20.38
CA GLY A 18 5.89 -15.76 20.60
C GLY A 18 5.47 -17.22 20.43
N GLU A 19 4.30 -17.57 20.97
CA GLU A 19 3.72 -18.91 20.80
C GLU A 19 3.37 -19.15 19.33
N GLY A 20 3.94 -20.18 18.72
CA GLY A 20 3.75 -20.52 17.30
C GLY A 20 4.73 -19.82 16.34
N GLU A 21 5.64 -18.96 16.83
CA GLU A 21 6.64 -18.28 16.00
C GLU A 21 7.99 -19.02 15.91
N GLU A 22 8.13 -20.16 16.59
CA GLU A 22 9.39 -20.91 16.71
C GLU A 22 10.00 -21.22 15.34
N GLN A 23 9.17 -21.69 14.41
CA GLN A 23 9.59 -22.04 13.06
C GLN A 23 10.03 -20.82 12.25
N ASN A 24 9.31 -19.70 12.38
CA ASN A 24 9.66 -18.45 11.71
C ASN A 24 11.04 -17.93 12.17
N VAL A 25 11.31 -17.99 13.47
CA VAL A 25 12.62 -17.59 14.02
C VAL A 25 13.75 -18.49 13.49
N ILE A 26 13.51 -19.79 13.39
CA ILE A 26 14.47 -20.74 12.81
C ILE A 26 14.73 -20.45 11.32
N ASP A 27 13.70 -20.11 10.55
CA ASP A 27 13.86 -19.84 9.13
C ASP A 27 14.55 -18.49 8.87
N LEU A 28 14.28 -17.48 9.71
CA LEU A 28 15.02 -16.23 9.70
C LEU A 28 16.50 -16.42 10.09
N SER A 29 16.80 -17.30 11.05
CA SER A 29 18.19 -17.55 11.44
C SER A 29 19.00 -18.21 10.33
N LYS A 30 18.40 -19.13 9.56
CA LYS A 30 19.07 -19.74 8.38
C LYS A 30 19.44 -18.68 7.34
N ARG A 31 18.61 -17.65 7.17
CA ARG A 31 18.92 -16.52 6.28
C ARG A 31 20.11 -15.70 6.81
N LEU A 32 20.13 -15.42 8.11
CA LEU A 32 21.27 -14.73 8.75
C LEU A 32 22.57 -15.54 8.61
N ASP A 33 22.50 -16.84 8.82
CA ASP A 33 23.63 -17.77 8.70
C ASP A 33 24.19 -17.79 7.27
N SER A 34 23.31 -17.93 6.27
CA SER A 34 23.72 -17.86 4.86
C SER A 34 24.38 -16.52 4.49
N MET A 35 23.90 -15.41 5.03
CA MET A 35 24.55 -14.10 4.79
C MET A 35 25.92 -14.02 5.46
N ALA A 36 26.08 -14.63 6.64
CA ALA A 36 27.37 -14.70 7.33
C ALA A 36 28.39 -15.56 6.56
N ASP A 37 27.95 -16.69 6.01
CA ASP A 37 28.76 -17.57 5.16
C ASP A 37 29.20 -16.85 3.88
N ASP A 38 28.30 -16.15 3.21
CA ASP A 38 28.60 -15.36 2.00
C ASP A 38 29.60 -14.24 2.29
N LEU A 39 29.43 -13.52 3.40
CA LEU A 39 30.36 -12.50 3.86
C LEU A 39 31.75 -13.09 4.14
N SER A 40 31.79 -14.25 4.81
CA SER A 40 33.03 -14.95 5.13
C SER A 40 33.74 -15.46 3.87
N GLY A 41 32.98 -15.93 2.88
CA GLY A 41 33.51 -16.36 1.58
C GLY A 41 34.11 -15.20 0.77
N ARG A 42 33.55 -13.99 0.89
CA ARG A 42 33.99 -12.80 0.14
C ARG A 42 35.12 -12.02 0.82
N LEU A 43 35.07 -11.87 2.14
CA LEU A 43 35.97 -11.00 2.91
C LEU A 43 36.98 -11.77 3.77
N GLY A 44 36.90 -13.10 3.79
CA GLY A 44 37.68 -13.96 4.67
C GLY A 44 37.05 -14.08 6.06
N HIS A 45 37.78 -14.70 7.00
CA HIS A 45 37.29 -14.87 8.35
C HIS A 45 37.15 -13.53 9.08
N LEU A 46 35.90 -13.11 9.30
CA LEU A 46 35.56 -11.97 10.14
C LEU A 46 35.29 -12.44 11.57
N SER A 47 35.48 -11.54 12.54
CA SER A 47 34.95 -11.79 13.87
C SER A 47 33.42 -11.80 13.82
N GLU A 48 32.80 -12.61 14.68
CA GLU A 48 31.35 -12.70 14.80
C GLU A 48 30.67 -11.33 14.91
N GLY A 49 31.17 -10.46 15.79
CA GLY A 49 30.60 -9.13 15.98
C GLY A 49 30.64 -8.29 14.70
N MET A 50 31.73 -8.38 13.92
CA MET A 50 31.85 -7.65 12.67
C MET A 50 30.94 -8.24 11.58
N ALA A 51 30.84 -9.57 11.49
CA ALA A 51 29.92 -10.24 10.57
C ALA A 51 28.47 -9.82 10.83
N LEU A 52 28.02 -9.84 12.09
CA LEU A 52 26.67 -9.42 12.48
C LEU A 52 26.40 -7.95 12.20
N ILE A 53 27.36 -7.05 12.44
CA ILE A 53 27.23 -5.62 12.12
C ILE A 53 27.07 -5.42 10.62
N MET A 54 27.88 -6.10 9.80
CA MET A 54 27.79 -6.01 8.35
C MET A 54 26.44 -6.51 7.83
N ILE A 55 25.97 -7.67 8.33
CA ILE A 55 24.64 -8.20 8.00
C ILE A 55 23.55 -7.21 8.40
N GLY A 56 23.64 -6.65 9.61
CA GLY A 56 22.68 -5.66 10.12
C GLY A 56 22.63 -4.40 9.24
N LEU A 57 23.79 -3.89 8.82
CA LEU A 57 23.87 -2.75 7.90
C LEU A 57 23.26 -3.08 6.53
N THR A 58 23.54 -4.26 5.97
CA THR A 58 22.97 -4.70 4.70
C THR A 58 21.45 -4.82 4.76
N LEU A 59 20.90 -5.36 5.87
CA LEU A 59 19.46 -5.44 6.07
C LEU A 59 18.81 -4.06 6.25
N ALA A 60 19.47 -3.16 6.98
CA ALA A 60 18.99 -1.79 7.17
C ALA A 60 18.96 -1.02 5.84
N ASP A 61 19.99 -1.17 5.00
CA ASP A 61 20.06 -0.56 3.67
C ASP A 61 18.93 -1.09 2.77
N SER A 62 18.74 -2.42 2.72
CA SER A 62 17.65 -3.05 1.96
C SER A 62 16.27 -2.61 2.42
N LEU A 63 16.08 -2.45 3.74
CA LEU A 63 14.83 -1.93 4.30
C LEU A 63 14.59 -0.49 3.86
N ALA A 64 15.61 0.38 3.98
CA ALA A 64 15.51 1.78 3.57
C ALA A 64 15.18 1.93 2.08
N ASP A 65 15.69 1.04 1.22
CA ASP A 65 15.36 1.01 -0.20
C ASP A 65 13.88 0.64 -0.45
N VAL A 66 13.39 -0.42 0.22
CA VAL A 66 11.98 -0.83 0.11
C VAL A 66 11.04 0.25 0.66
N GLU A 67 11.40 0.91 1.76
CA GLU A 67 10.63 2.01 2.33
C GLU A 67 10.55 3.20 1.37
N ARG A 68 11.66 3.53 0.69
CA ARG A 68 11.70 4.59 -0.32
C ARG A 68 10.82 4.26 -1.52
N GLU A 69 10.90 3.03 -2.04
CA GLU A 69 10.06 2.58 -3.15
C GLU A 69 8.57 2.60 -2.76
N ARG A 70 8.23 2.14 -1.55
CA ARG A 70 6.88 2.23 -1.00
C ARG A 70 6.39 3.68 -1.00
N ASP A 71 7.20 4.61 -0.49
CA ASP A 71 6.79 6.03 -0.40
C ASP A 71 6.61 6.66 -1.78
N GLU A 72 7.47 6.32 -2.74
CA GLU A 72 7.31 6.73 -4.14
C GLU A 72 6.03 6.18 -4.76
N LEU A 73 5.69 4.91 -4.50
CA LEU A 73 4.45 4.29 -4.99
C LEU A 73 3.22 4.93 -4.35
N LEU A 74 3.23 5.18 -3.03
CA LEU A 74 2.15 5.85 -2.33
C LEU A 74 1.91 7.26 -2.87
N ALA A 75 2.98 8.02 -3.09
CA ALA A 75 2.91 9.37 -3.67
C ALA A 75 2.33 9.38 -5.10
N ARG A 76 2.45 8.28 -5.84
CA ARG A 76 1.84 8.13 -7.18
C ARG A 76 0.37 7.76 -7.13
N VAL A 77 -0.06 7.01 -6.11
CA VAL A 77 -1.44 6.52 -5.98
C VAL A 77 -2.36 7.53 -5.29
N GLU A 78 -1.87 8.27 -4.30
CA GLU A 78 -2.64 9.33 -3.63
C GLU A 78 -3.37 10.31 -4.58
N PRO A 79 -2.71 10.92 -5.58
CA PRO A 79 -3.39 11.84 -6.48
C PRO A 79 -4.47 11.17 -7.33
N MET A 80 -4.32 9.88 -7.66
CA MET A 80 -5.29 9.13 -8.46
C MET A 80 -6.62 8.94 -7.72
N GLY A 81 -6.57 8.72 -6.39
CA GLY A 81 -7.78 8.64 -5.56
C GLY A 81 -8.54 9.97 -5.55
N VAL A 82 -7.82 11.08 -5.38
CA VAL A 82 -8.40 12.43 -5.37
C VAL A 82 -8.98 12.81 -6.73
N GLU A 83 -8.33 12.42 -7.82
CA GLU A 83 -8.83 12.65 -9.18
C GLU A 83 -10.09 11.83 -9.47
N ALA A 84 -10.14 10.57 -9.04
CA ALA A 84 -11.32 9.72 -9.17
C ALA A 84 -12.52 10.30 -8.40
N GLU A 85 -12.34 10.70 -7.15
CA GLU A 85 -13.39 11.35 -6.35
C GLU A 85 -13.90 12.65 -7.00
N ARG A 86 -12.99 13.44 -7.58
CA ARG A 86 -13.34 14.66 -8.31
C ARG A 86 -14.09 14.37 -9.61
N ALA A 87 -13.73 13.31 -10.33
CA ALA A 87 -14.43 12.89 -11.53
C ALA A 87 -15.87 12.46 -11.18
N GLU A 88 -16.03 11.60 -10.18
CA GLU A 88 -17.35 11.17 -9.71
C GLU A 88 -18.22 12.34 -9.22
N ALA A 89 -17.62 13.33 -8.53
CA ALA A 89 -18.34 14.52 -8.11
C ALA A 89 -18.84 15.36 -9.30
N ARG A 90 -18.04 15.47 -10.38
CA ARG A 90 -18.47 16.14 -11.62
C ARG A 90 -19.60 15.36 -12.29
N ASP A 91 -19.49 14.05 -12.39
CA ASP A 91 -20.51 13.21 -13.02
C ASP A 91 -21.86 13.32 -12.29
N ARG A 92 -21.85 13.32 -10.95
CA ARG A 92 -23.06 13.58 -10.15
C ARG A 92 -23.66 14.97 -10.41
N ALA A 93 -22.82 16.00 -10.40
CA ALA A 93 -23.28 17.37 -10.68
C ALA A 93 -23.85 17.52 -12.10
N HIS A 94 -23.28 16.81 -13.08
CA HIS A 94 -23.80 16.75 -14.43
C HIS A 94 -25.17 16.07 -14.50
N ALA A 95 -25.32 14.90 -13.87
CA ALA A 95 -26.61 14.20 -13.83
C ALA A 95 -27.71 15.06 -13.16
N GLU A 96 -27.39 15.74 -12.05
CA GLU A 96 -28.32 16.66 -11.39
C GLU A 96 -28.72 17.84 -12.30
N ALA A 97 -27.77 18.39 -13.05
CA ALA A 97 -28.05 19.47 -14.00
C ALA A 97 -28.91 19.01 -15.18
N GLU A 98 -28.70 17.79 -15.67
CA GLU A 98 -29.53 17.18 -16.72
C GLU A 98 -30.97 16.96 -16.25
N ASP A 99 -31.16 16.42 -15.04
CA ASP A 99 -32.48 16.23 -14.44
C ASP A 99 -33.23 17.57 -14.28
N GLN A 100 -32.54 18.60 -13.81
CA GLN A 100 -33.11 19.95 -13.69
C GLN A 100 -33.49 20.53 -15.06
N ALA A 101 -32.64 20.37 -16.07
CA ALA A 101 -32.92 20.82 -17.43
C ALA A 101 -34.15 20.11 -18.00
N ALA A 102 -34.24 18.79 -17.83
CA ALA A 102 -35.39 18.00 -18.26
C ALA A 102 -36.69 18.46 -17.57
N ALA A 103 -36.65 18.72 -16.26
CA ALA A 103 -37.80 19.23 -15.52
C ALA A 103 -38.26 20.61 -16.02
N VAL A 104 -37.33 21.52 -16.30
CA VAL A 104 -37.63 22.85 -16.85
C VAL A 104 -38.25 22.74 -18.24
N ILE A 105 -37.69 21.89 -19.11
CA ILE A 105 -38.22 21.65 -20.45
C ILE A 105 -39.65 21.10 -20.38
N ALA A 106 -39.90 20.12 -19.51
CA ALA A 106 -41.23 19.55 -19.30
C ALA A 106 -42.24 20.60 -18.82
N ALA A 107 -41.86 21.45 -17.85
CA ALA A 107 -42.70 22.53 -17.37
C ALA A 107 -43.00 23.58 -18.46
N MET A 108 -42.03 23.89 -19.32
CA MET A 108 -42.25 24.78 -20.46
C MET A 108 -43.22 24.17 -21.48
N ALA A 109 -43.08 22.89 -21.80
CA ALA A 109 -43.99 22.20 -22.71
C ALA A 109 -45.43 22.21 -22.20
N GLN A 110 -45.64 21.85 -20.92
CA GLN A 110 -46.97 21.90 -20.29
C GLN A 110 -47.61 23.29 -20.33
N ARG A 111 -46.79 24.33 -20.16
CA ARG A 111 -47.26 25.72 -20.19
C ARG A 111 -47.62 26.19 -21.60
N ILE A 112 -46.91 25.71 -22.62
CA ILE A 112 -47.25 25.93 -24.03
C ILE A 112 -48.57 25.22 -24.38
N GLU A 113 -48.73 23.96 -23.98
CA GLU A 113 -49.97 23.19 -24.19
C GLU A 113 -51.17 23.87 -23.52
N ALA A 114 -51.02 24.34 -22.28
CA ALA A 114 -52.08 25.06 -21.58
C ALA A 114 -52.47 26.38 -22.28
N LEU A 115 -51.49 27.12 -22.81
CA LEU A 115 -51.74 28.36 -23.54
C LEU A 115 -52.45 28.09 -24.87
N ALA A 116 -52.03 27.05 -25.60
CA ALA A 116 -52.68 26.62 -26.84
C ALA A 116 -54.14 26.21 -26.59
N ALA A 117 -54.40 25.41 -25.56
CA ALA A 117 -55.76 24.99 -25.20
C ALA A 117 -56.67 26.17 -24.81
N HIS A 118 -56.11 27.23 -24.19
CA HIS A 118 -56.87 28.43 -23.87
C HIS A 118 -57.25 29.24 -25.11
N LEU A 119 -56.36 29.28 -26.11
CA LEU A 119 -56.63 29.97 -27.39
C LEU A 119 -57.69 29.23 -28.23
N ASP A 120 -57.71 27.90 -28.22
CA ASP A 120 -58.72 27.10 -28.94
C ASP A 120 -60.14 27.24 -28.37
N GLN A 121 -60.27 27.72 -27.13
CA GLN A 121 -61.56 27.92 -26.45
C GLN A 121 -62.11 29.35 -26.60
N ALA A 122 -61.37 30.26 -27.21
CA ALA A 122 -61.72 31.67 -27.44
C ALA A 122 -62.25 31.90 -28.87
#